data_AF-A0A6A4GMC7-F1
#
_entry.id   AF-A0A6A4GMC7-F1
#
_cell.length_a   1.000
_cell.length_b   1.000
_cell.length_c   1.000
_cell.angle_alpha   90.00
_cell.angle_beta   90.00
_cell.angle_gamma   90.00
#
_symmetry.space_group_name_H-M   'P 1'
#
loop_
_entity.id
_entity.type
_entity.pdbx_description
1 polymer ?
#
loop_
_entity_poly.entity_id
_entity_poly.type
_entity_poly.pdbx_seq_one_letter_code
_entity_poly.pdbx_strand_id
1 'polypeptide(L)' 'ISELTRETNAKLVELALFRNILSPVRRVPLKILSEIFVLVCSPEHGIFMPFDDIIKDTCVISGVCVAWRKAAHATPRLW' A
#
# COMPACT_ATOMS: atom_id res chain seq x y z
N ILE A 1 24.38 -21.85 -17.00
CA ILE A 1 22.97 -21.53 -16.65
C ILE A 1 22.64 -21.98 -15.22
N SER A 2 22.93 -23.22 -14.79
CA SER A 2 22.57 -23.69 -13.42
C SER A 2 23.27 -22.93 -12.28
N GLU A 3 24.56 -22.61 -12.41
CA GLU A 3 25.32 -21.86 -11.40
C GLU A 3 24.73 -20.47 -11.16
N LEU A 4 24.46 -19.74 -12.25
CA LEU A 4 23.89 -18.39 -12.21
C LEU A 4 22.47 -18.38 -11.60
N THR A 5 21.65 -19.38 -11.92
CA THR A 5 20.33 -19.54 -11.31
C THR A 5 20.44 -19.82 -9.81
N ARG A 6 21.39 -20.66 -9.37
CA ARG A 6 21.62 -20.96 -7.95
C ARG A 6 22.04 -19.70 -7.19
N GLU A 7 22.93 -18.91 -7.77
CA GLU A 7 23.43 -17.67 -7.18
C GLU A 7 22.34 -16.60 -7.10
N THR A 8 21.54 -16.46 -8.16
CA THR A 8 20.35 -15.59 -8.18
C THR A 8 19.36 -15.98 -7.09
N ASN A 9 19.05 -17.26 -6.95
CA ASN A 9 18.13 -17.75 -5.92
C ASN A 9 18.65 -17.51 -4.50
N ALA A 10 19.95 -17.71 -4.25
CA ALA A 10 20.57 -17.42 -2.97
C ALA A 10 20.43 -15.93 -2.60
N LYS A 11 20.62 -15.04 -3.57
CA LYS A 11 20.42 -13.59 -3.39
C LYS A 11 18.96 -13.21 -3.14
N LEU A 12 18.01 -13.88 -3.80
CA LEU A 12 16.58 -13.65 -3.55
C LEU A 12 16.16 -14.06 -2.13
N VAL A 13 16.72 -15.16 -1.61
CA VAL A 13 16.51 -15.57 -0.21
C VAL A 13 17.05 -14.52 0.76
N GLU A 14 18.25 -13.99 0.50
CA GLU A 14 18.84 -12.91 1.30
C GLU A 14 17.97 -11.64 1.27
N LEU A 15 17.44 -11.26 0.11
CA LEU A 15 16.53 -10.12 -0.03
C LEU A 15 15.19 -10.32 0.70
N ALA A 16 14.70 -11.55 0.79
CA ALA A 16 13.46 -11.87 1.50
C ALA A 16 13.56 -11.54 3.01
N LEU A 17 14.75 -11.58 3.60
CA LEU A 17 14.99 -11.17 4.99
C LEU A 17 14.71 -9.67 5.20
N PHE A 18 14.93 -8.86 4.17
CA PHE A 18 14.72 -7.41 4.21
C PHE A 18 13.39 -6.97 3.59
N ARG A 19 12.47 -7.89 3.32
CA ARG A 19 11.22 -7.63 2.59
C ARG A 19 10.40 -6.47 3.16
N ASN A 20 10.44 -6.26 4.48
CA ASN A 20 9.76 -5.15 5.13
C ASN A 20 10.40 -3.78 4.82
N ILE A 21 11.73 -3.71 4.74
CA ILE A 21 12.50 -2.48 4.43
C ILE A 21 12.47 -2.20 2.94
N LEU A 22 12.60 -3.25 2.13
CA LEU A 22 12.56 -3.18 0.67
C LEU A 22 11.14 -3.10 0.12
N SER A 23 10.13 -3.18 0.99
CA SER A 23 8.73 -3.13 0.58
C SER A 23 8.47 -1.88 -0.25
N PRO A 24 7.94 -2.01 -1.48
CA PRO A 24 7.65 -0.88 -2.35
C PRO A 24 6.86 0.21 -1.63
N VAL A 25 5.94 -0.21 -0.74
CA VAL A 25 5.05 0.67 0.00
C VAL A 25 5.76 1.72 0.87
N ARG A 26 6.99 1.44 1.31
CA ARG A 26 7.80 2.38 2.08
C ARG A 26 8.61 3.35 1.21
N ARG A 27 8.68 3.07 -0.09
CA ARG A 27 9.41 3.85 -1.10
C ARG A 27 8.47 4.68 -1.97
N VAL A 28 7.16 4.42 -1.92
CA VAL A 28 6.14 5.22 -2.61
C VAL A 28 6.11 6.62 -1.98
N PRO A 29 6.23 7.70 -2.79
CA PRO A 29 6.04 9.06 -2.29
C PRO A 29 4.66 9.23 -1.66
N LEU A 30 4.58 10.01 -0.57
CA LEU A 30 3.34 10.21 0.18
C LEU A 30 2.16 10.61 -0.72
N LYS A 31 2.39 11.52 -1.67
CA LYS A 31 1.38 11.97 -2.65
C LYS A 31 0.80 10.80 -3.46
N ILE A 32 1.64 9.90 -3.95
CA ILE A 32 1.19 8.75 -4.75
C ILE A 32 0.39 7.79 -3.87
N LEU A 33 0.84 7.56 -2.64
CA LEU A 33 0.11 6.72 -1.68
C LEU A 33 -1.27 7.31 -1.34
N SER A 34 -1.36 8.64 -1.16
CA SER A 34 -2.63 9.35 -0.96
C SER A 34 -3.60 9.20 -2.13
N GLU A 35 -3.14 9.34 -3.38
CA GLU A 35 -4.00 9.13 -4.54
C GLU A 35 -4.48 7.68 -4.66
N ILE A 36 -3.62 6.70 -4.34
CA ILE A 36 -4.02 5.29 -4.27
C ILE A 36 -5.15 5.11 -3.25
N PHE A 37 -5.02 5.70 -2.06
CA PHE A 37 -6.05 5.61 -1.03
C PHE A 37 -7.37 6.20 -1.49
N VAL A 38 -7.34 7.37 -2.15
CA VAL A 38 -8.56 7.96 -2.67
C VAL A 38 -9.21 7.04 -3.71
N LEU A 39 -8.43 6.44 -4.61
CA LEU A 39 -8.98 5.52 -5.60
C LEU A 39 -9.58 4.25 -4.98
N VAL A 40 -8.97 3.73 -3.92
CA VAL A 40 -9.43 2.50 -3.24
C VAL A 40 -10.65 2.77 -2.35
N CYS A 41 -10.67 3.91 -1.65
CA CYS A 41 -11.74 4.25 -0.73
C CYS A 41 -12.89 5.03 -1.40
N SER A 42 -12.76 5.43 -2.67
CA SER A 42 -13.85 6.08 -3.39
C SER A 42 -14.75 5.03 -4.04
N PRO A 43 -16.08 5.26 -4.05
CA PRO A 43 -17.02 4.42 -4.78
C PRO A 43 -16.66 4.36 -6.26
N GLU A 44 -16.80 3.17 -6.87
CA GLU A 44 -16.54 2.99 -8.29
C GLU A 44 -17.41 3.95 -9.11
N HIS A 45 -16.79 4.74 -9.99
CA HIS A 45 -17.46 5.73 -10.84
C HIS A 45 -18.16 6.89 -10.09
N GLY A 46 -17.88 7.07 -8.79
CA GLY A 46 -18.56 8.10 -7.98
C GLY A 46 -20.02 7.77 -7.65
N ILE A 47 -20.46 6.54 -7.93
CA ILE A 47 -21.80 6.07 -7.60
C ILE A 47 -21.72 5.38 -6.25
N PHE A 48 -22.20 6.03 -5.19
CA PHE A 48 -22.30 5.41 -3.87
C PHE A 48 -23.27 4.23 -3.91
N MET A 49 -22.73 3.02 -3.87
CA MET A 49 -23.48 1.80 -3.70
C MET A 49 -23.81 1.59 -2.21
N PRO A 50 -24.88 0.86 -1.87
CA PRO A 50 -25.25 0.57 -0.47
C PRO A 50 -24.15 -0.13 0.35
N PHE A 51 -23.14 -0.69 -0.32
CA PHE A 51 -22.03 -1.40 0.29
C PHE A 51 -20.74 -0.57 0.38
N ASP A 52 -20.72 0.63 -0.20
CA ASP A 52 -19.55 1.51 -0.18
C ASP A 52 -19.47 2.22 1.16
N ASP A 53 -18.55 1.76 1.99
CA ASP A 53 -18.28 2.35 3.30
C ASP A 53 -16.87 2.94 3.29
N ILE A 54 -16.76 4.14 2.73
CA ILE A 54 -15.52 4.93 2.65
C ILE A 54 -14.85 5.02 4.02
N ILE A 55 -15.64 5.15 5.08
CA ILE A 55 -15.14 5.27 6.45
C ILE A 55 -14.51 3.96 6.90
N LYS A 56 -15.17 2.83 6.66
CA LYS A 56 -14.62 1.49 6.93
C LYS A 56 -13.33 1.26 6.15
N ASP A 57 -13.30 1.55 4.86
CA ASP A 57 -12.10 1.34 4.04
C ASP A 57 -10.94 2.24 4.50
N THR A 58 -11.24 3.51 4.81
CA THR A 58 -10.28 4.46 5.38
C THR A 58 -9.75 3.99 6.73
N CYS A 59 -10.59 3.37 7.56
CA CYS A 59 -10.17 2.77 8.83
C CYS A 59 -9.26 1.56 8.62
N VAL A 60 -9.58 0.68 7.66
CA VAL A 60 -8.77 -0.49 7.31
C VAL A 60 -7.37 -0.06 6.86
N ILE A 61 -7.25 0.89 5.93
CA ILE A 61 -5.95 1.35 5.46
C ILE A 61 -5.15 2.08 6.56
N SER A 62 -5.83 2.82 7.44
CA SER A 62 -5.20 3.50 8.58
C SER A 62 -4.65 2.52 9.64
N GLY A 63 -5.15 1.27 9.63
CA GLY A 63 -4.72 0.18 10.49
C GLY A 63 -3.45 -0.56 10.03
N VAL A 64 -3.06 -0.44 8.76
CA VAL A 64 -1.98 -1.27 8.16
C VAL A 64 -0.61 -0.97 8.78
N CYS A 65 -0.22 0.30 8.87
CA CYS A 65 1.02 0.70 9.52
C CYS A 65 1.03 2.20 9.85
N VAL A 66 2.02 2.66 10.63
CA VAL A 66 2.18 4.07 11.02
C VAL A 66 2.30 5.01 9.80
N ALA A 67 3.01 4.59 8.75
CA ALA A 67 3.16 5.40 7.55
C ALA A 67 1.84 5.59 6.80
N TRP A 68 1.04 4.51 6.68
CA TRP A 68 -0.28 4.56 6.03
C TRP A 68 -1.27 5.40 6.82
N ARG A 69 -1.26 5.27 8.15
CA ARG A 69 -2.08 6.11 9.03
C ARG A 69 -1.78 7.59 8.83
N LYS A 70 -0.49 7.97 8.80
CA LYS A 70 -0.08 9.36 8.55
C LYS A 70 -0.54 9.84 7.18
N ALA A 71 -0.41 9.01 6.15
CA ALA A 71 -0.87 9.32 4.80
C ALA A 71 -2.40 9.49 4.72
N ALA A 72 -3.17 8.61 5.36
CA ALA A 72 -4.63 8.69 5.38
C ALA A 72 -5.13 9.95 6.09
N HIS A 73 -4.57 10.30 7.27
CA HIS A 73 -4.91 11.56 7.95
C HIS A 73 -4.46 12.81 7.19
N ALA A 74 -3.37 12.73 6.43
CA ALA A 74 -2.90 13.83 5.58
C ALA A 74 -3.71 13.99 4.28
N THR A 75 -4.72 13.15 4.05
CA THR A 75 -5.53 13.14 2.82
C THR A 75 -6.99 13.48 3.16
N PRO A 76 -7.39 14.76 3.14
CA PRO A 76 -8.74 15.19 3.51
C PRO A 76 -9.86 14.56 2.69
N ARG A 77 -9.59 14.11 1.46
CA ARG A 77 -10.57 13.47 0.57
C ARG A 77 -11.09 12.10 1.05
N LEU A 78 -10.49 11.53 2.09
CA LEU A 78 -10.86 10.23 2.67
C LEU A 78 -11.87 10.34 3.83
N TRP A 79 -12.17 11.57 4.26
CA TRP A 79 -13.03 11.87 5.41
C TRP A 79 -14.18 12.77 4.96
#